data_AF-A0A653AFK0-F1
#
_entry.id   AF-A0A653AFK0-F1
#
_cell.length_a   1.000
_cell.length_b   1.000
_cell.length_c   1.000
_cell.angle_alpha   90.00
_cell.angle_beta   90.00
_cell.angle_gamma   90.00
#
_symmetry.space_group_name_H-M   'P 1'
#
loop_
_entity.id
_entity.type
_entity.pdbx_description
1 polymer ?
#
loop_
_entity_poly.entity_id
_entity_poly.type
_entity_poly.pdbx_seq_one_letter_code
_entity_poly.pdbx_strand_id
1 'polypeptide(L)'
;MCQFHQVQIVKRYLTEGPELEASKELLSIIKMLCHTDKESFIYIFEQWCERWSSFLKERTKDKRTGKGHYVHTRLRSAYLSIKRNMRYLWTWYDNYELGIPNTNNGLEGKFTDLKSKLRNHNGLSKEHKKIFIDEYFKATFL
;
A
#
# COMPACT_ATOMS: atom_id res chain seq x y z
N MET A 1 -0.97 -7.27 -0.85
CA MET A 1 -1.09 -5.84 -0.48
C MET A 1 -2.14 -5.74 0.60
N CYS A 2 -1.86 -5.17 1.79
CA CYS A 2 -2.88 -5.00 2.83
C CYS A 2 -3.38 -3.54 2.89
N GLN A 3 -4.49 -3.30 3.60
CA GLN A 3 -5.08 -1.97 3.71
C GLN A 3 -4.13 -0.98 4.42
N PHE A 4 -3.50 -1.38 5.51
CA PHE A 4 -2.54 -0.53 6.25
C PHE A 4 -1.39 -0.05 5.35
N HIS A 5 -0.72 -0.95 4.62
CA HIS A 5 0.36 -0.53 3.72
C HIS A 5 -0.14 0.34 2.58
N GLN A 6 -1.39 0.19 2.13
CA GLN A 6 -1.93 1.02 1.07
C GLN A 6 -2.11 2.45 1.55
N VAL A 7 -2.59 2.63 2.78
CA VAL A 7 -2.61 3.93 3.46
C VAL A 7 -1.20 4.52 3.51
N GLN A 8 -0.19 3.74 3.91
CA GLN A 8 1.20 4.21 3.97
C GLN A 8 1.78 4.59 2.60
N ILE A 9 1.46 3.85 1.53
CA ILE A 9 1.87 4.18 0.16
C ILE A 9 1.29 5.54 -0.25
N VAL A 10 -0.01 5.77 -0.01
CA VAL A 10 -0.67 7.02 -0.39
C VAL A 10 -0.11 8.20 0.43
N LYS A 11 0.05 8.02 1.74
CA LYS A 11 0.69 9.01 2.62
C LYS A 11 2.11 9.37 2.14
N ARG A 12 2.90 8.39 1.71
CA ARG A 12 4.23 8.64 1.13
C ARG A 12 4.18 9.49 -0.12
N TYR A 13 3.18 9.31 -0.99
CA TYR A 13 3.01 10.14 -2.17
C TYR A 13 2.48 11.54 -1.86
N LEU A 14 1.50 11.68 -0.98
CA LEU A 14 0.77 12.94 -0.78
C LEU A 14 1.27 13.80 0.39
N THR A 15 2.10 13.25 1.29
CA THR A 15 2.40 13.79 2.64
C THR A 15 1.14 13.83 3.53
N GLU A 16 1.29 14.20 4.82
CA GLU A 16 0.16 14.31 5.75
C GLU A 16 -0.64 15.62 5.59
N GLY A 17 -0.06 16.65 4.96
CA GLY A 17 -0.68 17.96 4.78
C GLY A 17 -0.55 18.47 3.34
N PRO A 18 -1.16 17.79 2.35
CA PRO A 18 -1.11 18.25 0.97
C PRO A 18 -1.85 19.58 0.80
N GLU A 19 -1.31 20.46 -0.05
CA GLU A 19 -1.95 21.75 -0.37
C GLU A 19 -3.11 21.61 -1.35
N LEU A 20 -2.95 20.73 -2.36
CA LEU A 20 -3.94 20.48 -3.41
C LEU A 20 -5.20 19.84 -2.83
N GLU A 21 -6.36 20.40 -3.16
CA GLU A 21 -7.65 19.89 -2.68
C GLU A 21 -7.90 18.43 -3.09
N ALA A 22 -7.58 18.08 -4.34
CA ALA A 22 -7.63 16.70 -4.83
C ALA A 22 -6.84 15.72 -3.95
N SER A 23 -5.68 16.15 -3.47
CA SER A 23 -4.81 15.35 -2.61
C SER A 23 -5.35 15.26 -1.18
N LYS A 24 -5.93 16.34 -0.64
CA LYS A 24 -6.59 16.33 0.69
C LYS A 24 -7.78 15.37 0.69
N GLU A 25 -8.62 15.46 -0.33
CA GLU A 25 -9.76 14.56 -0.49
C GLU A 25 -9.30 13.10 -0.62
N LEU A 26 -8.30 12.80 -1.47
CA LEU A 26 -7.79 11.44 -1.61
C LEU A 26 -7.16 10.91 -0.31
N LEU A 27 -6.49 11.78 0.44
CA LEU A 27 -5.92 11.42 1.74
C LEU A 27 -7.01 11.14 2.78
N SER A 28 -8.13 11.87 2.75
CA SER A 28 -9.30 11.58 3.58
C SER A 28 -9.91 10.22 3.22
N ILE A 29 -10.14 9.99 1.92
CA ILE A 29 -10.69 8.72 1.41
C ILE A 29 -9.83 7.55 1.84
N ILE A 30 -8.51 7.60 1.64
CA ILE A 30 -7.66 6.46 2.01
C ILE A 30 -7.63 6.20 3.51
N LYS A 31 -7.78 7.23 4.37
CA LYS A 31 -7.86 7.06 5.83
C LYS A 31 -9.12 6.29 6.25
N MET A 32 -10.18 6.31 5.43
CA MET A 32 -11.38 5.51 5.66
C MET A 32 -11.23 4.04 5.29
N LEU A 33 -10.20 3.65 4.51
CA LEU A 33 -10.05 2.29 3.96
C LEU A 33 -10.17 1.17 5.01
N CYS A 34 -9.64 1.39 6.22
CA CYS A 34 -9.69 0.41 7.31
C CYS A 34 -10.96 0.47 8.17
N HIS A 35 -11.87 1.40 7.88
CA HIS A 35 -13.00 1.78 8.74
C HIS A 35 -14.34 1.80 7.99
N THR A 36 -14.39 1.22 6.80
CA THR A 36 -15.58 1.19 5.93
C THR A 36 -15.66 -0.16 5.21
N ASP A 37 -16.83 -0.48 4.67
CA ASP A 37 -17.05 -1.63 3.81
C ASP A 37 -16.51 -1.39 2.38
N LYS A 38 -16.38 -2.49 1.64
CA LYS A 38 -15.80 -2.52 0.30
C LYS A 38 -16.56 -1.64 -0.67
N GLU A 39 -17.88 -1.75 -0.65
CA GLU A 39 -18.80 -1.08 -1.56
C GLU A 39 -18.76 0.43 -1.36
N SER A 40 -18.91 0.89 -0.11
CA SER A 40 -18.82 2.30 0.26
C SER A 40 -17.48 2.92 -0.12
N PHE A 41 -16.37 2.24 0.16
CA PHE A 41 -15.05 2.74 -0.22
C PHE A 41 -14.89 2.87 -1.74
N ILE A 42 -15.25 1.82 -2.49
CA ILE A 42 -15.12 1.80 -3.95
C ILE A 42 -15.95 2.94 -4.55
N TYR A 43 -17.20 3.08 -4.11
CA TYR A 43 -18.07 4.16 -4.58
C TYR A 43 -17.46 5.54 -4.33
N ILE A 44 -17.04 5.84 -3.10
CA ILE A 44 -16.44 7.14 -2.76
C ILE A 44 -15.15 7.39 -3.58
N PHE A 45 -14.32 6.37 -3.75
CA PHE A 45 -13.10 6.47 -4.55
C PHE A 45 -13.38 6.71 -6.03
N GLU A 46 -14.42 6.07 -6.59
CA GLU A 46 -14.85 6.27 -7.98
C GLU A 46 -15.39 7.67 -8.21
N GLN A 47 -16.23 8.18 -7.30
CA GLN A 47 -16.71 9.56 -7.34
C GLN A 47 -15.56 10.58 -7.32
N TRP A 48 -14.54 10.34 -6.50
CA TRP A 48 -13.32 11.15 -6.52
C TRP A 48 -12.56 11.04 -7.84
N CYS A 49 -12.44 9.84 -8.42
CA CYS A 49 -11.79 9.62 -9.71
C CYS A 49 -12.50 10.37 -10.83
N GLU A 50 -13.83 10.39 -10.84
CA GLU A 50 -14.65 11.11 -11.81
C GLU A 50 -14.44 12.62 -11.66
N ARG A 51 -14.60 13.15 -10.44
CA ARG A 51 -14.44 14.58 -10.14
C ARG A 51 -13.07 15.12 -10.55
N TRP A 52 -12.00 14.38 -10.30
CA TRP A 52 -10.63 14.84 -10.56
C TRP A 52 -10.02 14.30 -11.87
N SER A 53 -10.81 13.63 -12.71
CA SER A 53 -10.34 12.98 -13.96
C SER A 53 -9.61 13.95 -14.90
N SER A 54 -10.14 15.15 -15.11
CA SER A 54 -9.52 16.18 -15.96
C SER A 54 -8.21 16.70 -15.35
N PHE A 55 -8.23 17.04 -14.06
CA PHE A 55 -7.08 17.49 -13.29
C PHE A 55 -5.93 16.47 -13.33
N LEU A 56 -6.23 15.18 -13.12
CA LEU A 56 -5.23 14.09 -13.15
C LEU A 56 -4.61 13.86 -14.54
N LYS A 57 -5.29 14.30 -15.60
CA LYS A 57 -4.84 14.20 -17.00
C LYS A 57 -4.09 15.44 -17.49
N GLU A 58 -3.96 16.48 -16.66
CA GLU A 58 -3.21 17.69 -16.99
C GLU A 58 -1.74 17.37 -17.31
N ARG A 59 -1.24 17.88 -18.43
CA ARG A 59 0.12 17.64 -18.92
C ARG A 59 0.80 18.94 -19.33
N THR A 60 2.07 19.02 -19.01
CA THR A 60 2.99 20.08 -19.45
C THR A 60 4.06 19.48 -20.35
N LYS A 61 4.57 20.27 -21.29
CA LYS A 61 5.70 19.92 -22.15
C LYS A 61 6.98 20.56 -21.65
N ASP A 62 8.05 19.77 -21.61
CA ASP A 62 9.40 20.28 -21.40
C ASP A 62 9.79 21.19 -22.58
N LYS A 63 10.14 22.45 -22.32
CA LYS A 63 10.55 23.39 -23.38
C LYS A 63 11.86 23.01 -24.07
N ARG A 64 12.75 22.29 -23.38
CA ARG A 64 14.06 21.87 -23.89
C ARG A 64 14.00 20.54 -24.62
N THR A 65 13.23 19.58 -24.10
CA THR A 65 13.20 18.20 -24.65
C THR A 65 11.95 17.89 -25.48
N GLY A 66 10.92 18.74 -25.43
CA GLY A 66 9.63 18.52 -26.08
C GLY A 66 8.76 17.42 -25.45
N LYS A 67 9.29 16.69 -24.45
CA LYS A 67 8.59 15.56 -23.81
C LYS A 67 7.48 16.04 -22.88
N GLY A 68 6.31 15.41 -22.98
CA GLY A 68 5.15 15.73 -22.14
C GLY A 68 5.08 14.91 -20.87
N HIS A 69 4.96 15.56 -19.72
CA HIS A 69 4.82 14.95 -18.39
C HIS A 69 3.52 15.41 -17.70
N TYR A 70 2.99 14.57 -16.81
CA TYR A 70 1.81 14.91 -16.01
C TYR A 70 2.18 15.96 -14.97
N VAL A 71 1.33 16.97 -14.80
CA VAL A 71 1.54 18.03 -13.81
C VAL A 71 1.51 17.43 -12.39
N HIS A 72 0.46 16.66 -12.09
CA HIS A 72 0.23 16.12 -10.73
C HIS A 72 0.80 14.72 -10.53
N THR A 73 2.08 14.49 -10.90
CA THR A 73 2.68 13.14 -10.98
C THR A 73 2.58 12.32 -9.67
N ARG A 74 2.75 12.96 -8.51
CA ARG A 74 2.67 12.28 -7.20
C ARG A 74 1.25 11.84 -6.86
N LEU A 75 0.28 12.74 -7.04
CA LEU A 75 -1.14 12.43 -6.88
C LEU A 75 -1.59 11.34 -7.87
N ARG A 76 -1.09 11.43 -9.11
CA ARG A 76 -1.31 10.41 -10.13
C ARG A 76 -0.83 9.03 -9.70
N SER A 77 0.36 8.98 -9.09
CA SER A 77 0.94 7.74 -8.58
C SER A 77 0.18 7.19 -7.38
N ALA A 78 -0.29 8.07 -6.48
CA ALA A 78 -1.14 7.71 -5.35
C ALA A 78 -2.43 7.04 -5.81
N TYR A 79 -3.23 7.68 -6.66
CA TYR A 79 -4.49 7.09 -7.12
C TYR A 79 -4.26 5.78 -7.89
N LEU A 80 -3.21 5.72 -8.73
CA LEU A 80 -2.93 4.51 -9.51
C LEU A 80 -2.55 3.33 -8.61
N SER A 81 -1.86 3.60 -7.50
CA SER A 81 -1.55 2.55 -6.53
C SER A 81 -2.82 1.94 -5.94
N ILE A 82 -3.80 2.77 -5.56
CA ILE A 82 -5.10 2.32 -5.06
C ILE A 82 -5.82 1.52 -6.13
N LYS A 83 -5.94 2.07 -7.35
CA LYS A 83 -6.66 1.43 -8.46
C LYS A 83 -6.06 0.05 -8.82
N ARG A 84 -4.73 -0.06 -8.89
CA ARG A 84 -4.05 -1.33 -9.20
C ARG A 84 -4.20 -2.36 -8.09
N ASN A 85 -4.23 -1.90 -6.84
CA ASN A 85 -4.29 -2.79 -5.69
C ASN A 85 -5.71 -3.11 -5.22
N MET A 86 -6.74 -2.46 -5.77
CA MET A 86 -8.12 -2.50 -5.29
C MET A 86 -8.60 -3.93 -4.96
N ARG A 87 -8.42 -4.87 -5.89
CA ARG A 87 -8.82 -6.27 -5.69
C ARG A 87 -8.19 -6.94 -4.46
N TYR A 88 -6.97 -6.56 -4.11
CA TYR A 88 -6.22 -7.15 -3.01
C TYR A 88 -6.51 -6.48 -1.67
N LEU A 89 -6.97 -5.23 -1.68
CA LEU A 89 -7.34 -4.51 -0.44
C LEU A 89 -8.54 -5.15 0.26
N TRP A 90 -9.32 -5.92 -0.49
CA TRP A 90 -10.57 -6.55 -0.05
C TRP A 90 -10.50 -8.08 -0.01
N THR A 91 -9.33 -8.69 -0.16
CA THR A 91 -9.20 -10.15 -0.05
C THR A 91 -9.73 -10.69 1.27
N TRP A 92 -9.47 -10.00 2.39
CA TRP A 92 -10.01 -10.36 3.70
C TRP A 92 -11.54 -10.23 3.78
N TYR A 93 -12.10 -9.24 3.08
CA TYR A 93 -13.54 -8.94 3.07
C TYR A 93 -14.29 -9.98 2.24
N ASP A 94 -13.72 -10.36 1.09
CA ASP A 94 -14.29 -11.35 0.16
C ASP A 94 -14.15 -12.80 0.65
N ASN A 95 -13.33 -13.05 1.69
CA ASN A 95 -13.06 -14.37 2.25
C ASN A 95 -13.13 -14.32 3.80
N TYR A 96 -14.17 -13.70 4.34
CA TYR A 96 -14.29 -13.44 5.78
C TYR A 96 -14.28 -14.73 6.61
N GLU A 97 -14.77 -15.83 6.03
CA GLU A 97 -14.82 -17.17 6.63
C GLU A 97 -13.43 -17.74 6.95
N LEU A 98 -12.39 -17.25 6.27
CA LEU A 98 -11.01 -17.65 6.53
C LEU A 98 -10.39 -16.95 7.76
N GLY A 99 -11.09 -15.99 8.37
CA GLY A 99 -10.61 -15.26 9.55
C GLY A 99 -9.34 -14.44 9.29
N ILE A 100 -9.08 -14.07 8.03
CA ILE A 100 -7.88 -13.32 7.64
C ILE A 100 -8.04 -11.85 8.08
N PRO A 101 -7.06 -11.25 8.78
CA PRO A 101 -7.12 -9.84 9.13
C PRO A 101 -6.93 -8.93 7.89
N ASN A 102 -7.46 -7.71 7.96
CA ASN A 102 -7.29 -6.69 6.92
C ASN A 102 -5.86 -6.10 6.83
N THR A 103 -4.98 -6.51 7.75
CA THR A 103 -3.58 -6.11 7.85
C THR A 103 -2.67 -7.33 7.94
N ASN A 104 -1.47 -7.26 7.35
CA ASN A 104 -0.42 -8.26 7.48
C ASN A 104 0.60 -7.91 8.58
N ASN A 105 0.30 -6.97 9.49
CA ASN A 105 1.20 -6.56 10.58
C ASN A 105 1.72 -7.74 11.41
N GLY A 106 0.89 -8.77 11.64
CA GLY A 106 1.33 -9.99 12.33
C GLY A 106 2.46 -10.71 11.60
N LEU A 107 2.33 -10.87 10.27
CA LEU A 107 3.37 -11.47 9.44
C LEU A 107 4.63 -10.60 9.42
N GLU A 108 4.49 -9.28 9.28
CA GLU A 108 5.64 -8.36 9.27
C GLU A 108 6.40 -8.37 10.59
N GLY A 109 5.70 -8.47 11.71
CA GLY A 109 6.30 -8.62 13.03
C GLY A 109 7.15 -9.90 13.12
N LYS A 110 6.61 -11.04 12.68
CA LYS A 110 7.34 -12.32 12.66
C LYS A 110 8.56 -12.26 11.74
N PHE A 111 8.43 -11.72 10.53
CA PHE A 111 9.59 -11.57 9.64
C PHE A 111 10.62 -10.59 10.18
N THR A 112 10.22 -9.56 10.93
CA THR A 112 11.14 -8.61 11.56
C THR A 112 11.93 -9.27 12.69
N ASP A 113 11.28 -10.09 13.51
CA ASP A 113 11.95 -10.90 14.53
C ASP A 113 12.93 -11.90 13.90
N LEU A 114 12.49 -12.67 12.90
CA LEU A 114 13.35 -13.59 12.16
C LEU A 114 14.59 -12.90 11.57
N LYS A 115 14.41 -11.77 10.86
CA LYS A 115 15.52 -10.99 10.29
C LYS A 115 16.46 -10.48 11.36
N SER A 116 15.94 -10.07 12.52
CA SER A 116 16.77 -9.57 13.63
C SER A 116 17.62 -10.67 14.22
N LYS A 117 17.08 -11.88 14.38
CA LYS A 117 17.84 -13.06 14.84
C LYS A 117 18.89 -13.49 13.81
N LEU A 118 18.54 -13.55 12.53
CA LEU A 118 19.50 -13.86 11.46
C LEU A 118 20.64 -12.84 11.37
N ARG A 119 20.37 -11.56 11.65
CA ARG A 119 21.39 -10.50 11.65
C ARG A 119 22.47 -10.71 12.72
N ASN A 120 22.15 -11.41 13.80
CA ASN A 120 23.16 -11.80 14.81
C ASN A 120 24.09 -12.92 14.31
N HIS A 121 23.72 -13.59 13.21
CA HIS A 121 24.44 -14.72 12.61
C HIS A 121 24.78 -14.46 11.14
N ASN A 122 25.33 -13.28 10.81
CA ASN A 122 25.61 -12.87 9.43
C ASN A 122 26.57 -13.80 8.67
N GLY A 123 27.43 -14.53 9.38
CA GLY A 123 28.41 -15.47 8.82
C GLY A 123 27.85 -16.83 8.39
N LEU A 124 26.55 -17.10 8.59
CA LEU A 124 25.96 -18.37 8.17
C LEU A 124 25.99 -18.54 6.65
N SER A 125 26.37 -19.74 6.22
CA SER A 125 26.18 -20.18 4.83
C SER A 125 24.69 -20.18 4.47
N LYS A 126 24.39 -20.24 3.17
CA LYS A 126 23.00 -20.27 2.69
C LYS A 126 22.25 -21.48 3.23
N GLU A 127 22.93 -22.62 3.35
CA GLU A 127 22.41 -23.88 3.86
C GLU A 127 22.03 -23.74 5.34
N HIS A 128 22.92 -23.21 6.17
CA HIS A 128 22.62 -23.00 7.59
C HIS A 128 21.57 -21.92 7.81
N LYS A 129 21.47 -20.89 6.95
CA LYS A 129 20.35 -19.93 7.00
C LYS A 129 19.00 -20.60 6.77
N LYS A 130 18.91 -21.57 5.84
CA LYS A 130 17.67 -22.33 5.61
C LYS A 130 17.30 -23.16 6.85
N ILE A 131 18.27 -23.86 7.44
CA ILE A 131 18.05 -24.63 8.68
C ILE A 131 17.59 -23.70 9.79
N PHE A 132 18.25 -22.55 9.98
CA PHE A 132 17.84 -21.56 10.98
C PHE A 132 16.40 -21.09 10.78
N ILE A 133 16.00 -20.78 9.54
CA ILE A 133 14.65 -20.33 9.21
C ILE A 133 13.63 -21.44 9.51
N ASP A 134 13.93 -22.69 9.15
CA ASP A 134 13.06 -23.85 9.40
C ASP A 134 12.86 -24.07 10.91
N GLU A 135 13.96 -24.12 11.67
CA GLU A 135 13.93 -24.26 13.14
C GLU A 135 13.23 -23.08 13.83
N TYR A 136 13.44 -21.86 13.33
CA TYR A 136 12.73 -20.69 13.82
C TYR A 136 11.21 -20.85 13.68
N PHE A 137 10.74 -21.31 12.52
CA PHE A 137 9.31 -21.48 12.28
C PHE A 137 8.72 -22.64 13.07
N LYS A 138 9.45 -23.76 13.20
CA LYS A 138 9.07 -24.87 14.10
C LYS A 138 8.89 -24.36 15.53
N ALA A 139 9.89 -23.70 16.10
CA ALA A 139 9.81 -23.20 17.48
C ALA A 139 8.76 -22.09 17.71
N THR A 140 8.28 -21.45 16.64
CA THR A 140 7.29 -20.35 16.75
C THR A 140 5.85 -20.83 16.64
N PHE A 141 5.61 -21.94 15.93
CA PHE A 141 4.27 -22.38 15.53
C PHE A 141 3.95 -23.84 15.88
N LEU A 142 4.92 -24.62 16.38
CA LEU A 142 4.75 -25.94 17.00
C LEU A 142 5.05 -25.83 18.51
#